data_AF-A0A0M9E113-F1
#
_entry.id   AF-A0A0M9E113-F1
#
_cell.length_a   1.000
_cell.length_b   1.000
_cell.length_c   1.000
_cell.angle_alpha   90.00
_cell.angle_beta   90.00
_cell.angle_gamma   90.00
#
_symmetry.space_group_name_H-M   'P 1'
#
loop_
_entity.id
_entity.type
_entity.pdbx_description
1 polymer ?
#
loop_
_entity_poly.entity_id
_entity_poly.type
_entity_poly.pdbx_seq_one_letter_code
_entity_poly.pdbx_strand_id
1 'polypeptide(L)' 'MNHEDIENRYHKIFDDIKNVDSAGNEHWSAREFSKVLDYSEYRHFVPVVERAKKSLQKQRE' A
#
# COMPACT_ATOMS: atom_id res chain seq x y z
N MET A 1 5.13 -1.18 -22.49
CA MET A 1 5.47 -1.41 -21.08
C MET A 1 4.64 -2.59 -20.62
N ASN A 2 5.28 -3.68 -20.23
CA ASN A 2 4.60 -4.92 -19.83
C ASN A 2 4.05 -4.78 -18.41
N HIS A 3 2.90 -5.40 -18.15
CA HIS A 3 2.22 -5.34 -16.86
C HIS A 3 3.10 -5.89 -15.71
N GLU A 4 3.92 -6.90 -16.00
CA GLU A 4 4.85 -7.53 -15.03
C GLU A 4 5.96 -6.58 -14.53
N ASP A 5 6.43 -5.65 -15.36
CA ASP A 5 7.50 -4.70 -14.96
C ASP A 5 6.99 -3.70 -13.93
N ILE A 6 5.71 -3.36 -14.04
CA ILE A 6 5.01 -2.43 -13.15
C ILE A 6 4.80 -3.08 -11.79
N GLU A 7 4.31 -4.33 -11.80
CA GLU A 7 4.07 -5.12 -10.58
C GLU A 7 5.37 -5.35 -9.79
N ASN A 8 6.43 -5.81 -10.45
CA ASN A 8 7.74 -6.04 -9.81
C ASN A 8 8.35 -4.75 -9.22
N ARG A 9 8.18 -3.62 -9.92
CA ARG A 9 8.65 -2.33 -9.44
C ARG A 9 7.87 -1.88 -8.21
N TYR A 10 6.54 -2.03 -8.20
CA TYR A 10 5.72 -1.67 -7.06
C TYR A 10 6.00 -2.55 -5.84
N HIS A 11 6.15 -3.87 -6.02
CA HIS A 11 6.50 -4.79 -4.93
C HIS A 11 7.78 -4.37 -4.22
N LYS A 12 8.83 -4.06 -4.99
CA LYS A 12 10.10 -3.62 -4.42
C LYS A 12 9.96 -2.32 -3.62
N ILE A 13 9.17 -1.36 -4.11
CA ILE A 13 8.98 -0.09 -3.41
C ILE A 13 8.18 -0.28 -2.11
N PHE A 14 7.17 -1.16 -2.10
CA PHE A 14 6.41 -1.47 -0.88
C PHE A 14 7.26 -2.15 0.19
N ASP A 15 8.18 -3.03 -0.21
CA ASP A 15 9.15 -3.64 0.70
C ASP A 15 10.16 -2.62 1.22
N ASP A 16 10.61 -1.67 0.40
CA ASP A 16 11.56 -0.64 0.81
C ASP A 16 10.98 0.31 1.89
N ILE A 17 9.67 0.57 1.89
CA ILE A 17 8.99 1.42 2.89
C ILE A 17 8.34 0.61 4.03
N LYS A 18 8.58 -0.70 4.07
CA LYS A 18 8.03 -1.59 5.10
C LYS A 18 8.76 -1.35 6.41
N ASN A 19 8.02 -0.97 7.44
CA ASN A 19 8.54 -0.83 8.78
C ASN A 19 8.05 -2.00 9.63
N VAL A 20 8.90 -2.48 10.54
CA VAL A 20 8.57 -3.55 11.47
C VAL A 20 8.68 -3.00 12.87
N ASP A 21 7.61 -3.12 13.65
CA ASP A 21 7.62 -2.68 15.05
C ASP A 21 8.37 -3.67 15.96
N SER A 22 8.56 -3.32 17.22
CA SER A 22 9.23 -4.18 18.20
C SER A 22 8.48 -5.49 18.50
N ALA A 23 7.21 -5.61 18.10
CA ALA A 23 6.40 -6.81 18.23
C ALA A 23 6.43 -7.69 16.96
N GLY A 24 7.18 -7.27 15.92
CA GLY A 24 7.28 -8.00 14.66
C GLY A 24 6.12 -7.72 13.69
N ASN A 25 5.28 -6.71 13.95
CA ASN A 25 4.20 -6.35 13.04
C ASN A 25 4.70 -5.45 11.92
N GLU A 26 4.33 -5.79 10.70
CA GLU A 26 4.62 -4.98 9.51
C GLU A 26 3.62 -3.82 9.41
N HIS A 27 4.14 -2.60 9.25
CA HIS A 27 3.34 -1.40 9.06
C HIS A 27 3.98 -0.45 8.05
N TRP A 28 3.15 0.41 7.45
CA TRP A 28 3.59 1.40 6.49
C TRP A 28 3.12 2.79 6.91
N SER A 29 4.00 3.79 6.74
CA SER A 29 3.65 5.18 6.96
C SER A 29 2.71 5.66 5.85
N ALA A 30 1.55 6.20 6.22
CA ALA A 30 0.58 6.73 5.26
C ALA A 30 1.17 7.81 4.33
N ARG A 31 2.19 8.56 4.80
CA ARG A 31 2.89 9.60 4.02
C ARG A 31 3.84 9.03 2.99
N GLU A 32 4.51 7.92 3.30
CA GLU A 32 5.40 7.24 2.36
C GLU A 32 4.57 6.45 1.35
N PHE A 33 3.55 5.75 1.83
CA PHE A 33 2.63 4.98 0.99
C PHE A 33 1.92 5.85 -0.06
N SER A 34 1.51 7.07 0.30
CA SER A 34 0.90 8.00 -0.67
C SER A 34 1.88 8.44 -1.78
N LYS A 35 3.17 8.60 -1.45
CA LYS A 35 4.21 8.99 -2.42
C LYS A 35 4.59 7.83 -3.33
N VAL A 36 4.67 6.61 -2.80
CA VAL A 36 4.99 5.39 -3.55
C VAL A 36 3.97 5.10 -4.64
N LEU A 37 2.70 5.34 -4.33
CA LEU A 37 1.59 5.18 -5.26
C LEU A 37 1.42 6.37 -6.23
N ASP A 38 2.33 7.35 -6.18
CA ASP A 38 2.36 8.54 -7.03
C ASP A 38 1.04 9.34 -7.03
N TYR A 39 0.31 9.29 -5.90
CA TYR A 39 -0.90 10.08 -5.75
C TYR A 39 -0.53 11.54 -5.49
N SER A 40 -0.86 12.40 -6.45
CA SER A 40 -0.69 13.86 -6.33
C SER A 40 -1.46 14.45 -5.15
N GLU A 41 -2.59 13.83 -4.78
CA GLU A 41 -3.44 14.24 -3.66
C GLU A 41 -3.84 13.06 -2.78
N TYR A 42 -3.63 13.21 -1.47
CA TYR A 42 -4.03 12.22 -0.47
C TYR A 42 -5.53 11.88 -0.51
N ARG A 43 -6.38 12.81 -0.96
CA ARG A 43 -7.83 12.60 -1.09
C ARG A 43 -8.20 11.48 -2.06
N HIS A 44 -7.41 11.28 -3.12
CA HIS A 44 -7.60 10.17 -4.06
C HIS A 44 -7.12 8.84 -3.49
N PHE A 45 -6.22 8.88 -2.49
CA PHE A 45 -5.71 7.69 -1.81
C PHE A 45 -6.66 7.17 -0.71
N VAL A 46 -7.41 8.05 -0.01
CA VAL A 46 -8.41 7.67 1.01
C VAL A 46 -9.39 6.57 0.55
N PRO A 47 -10.08 6.69 -0.61
CA PRO A 47 -11.03 5.65 -1.03
C PRO A 47 -10.37 4.30 -1.34
N VAL A 48 -9.08 4.27 -1.71
CA VAL A 48 -8.33 3.03 -1.95
C VAL A 48 -8.09 2.28 -0.64
N VAL A 49 -7.68 2.99 0.40
CA VAL A 49 -7.50 2.43 1.75
C VAL A 49 -8.83 1.89 2.29
N GLU A 50 -9.91 2.66 2.13
CA GLU A 50 -11.24 2.21 2.55
C GLU A 50 -11.73 0.98 1.78
N ARG A 51 -11.42 0.88 0.47
CA ARG A 51 -11.69 -0.34 -0.31
C ARG A 51 -10.88 -1.53 0.19
N ALA A 52 -9.58 -1.35 0.48
CA ALA A 52 -8.73 -2.41 1.02
C ALA A 52 -9.27 -2.94 2.36
N LYS A 53 -9.65 -2.04 3.28
CA LYS A 53 -10.30 -2.41 4.56
C LYS A 53 -11.58 -3.21 4.34
N LYS A 54 -12.45 -2.75 3.42
CA LYS A 54 -13.70 -3.46 3.08
C LYS A 54 -13.45 -4.84 2.47
N SER A 55 -12.42 -4.98 1.64
CA SER A 55 -12.04 -6.28 1.08
C SER A 55 -11.56 -7.25 2.16
N LEU A 56 -10.76 -6.78 3.12
CA LEU A 56 -10.34 -7.58 4.28
C LEU A 56 -11.53 -8.00 5.16
N GLN A 57 -12.54 -7.14 5.30
CA GLN A 57 -13.76 -7.47 6.04
C GLN A 57 -14.61 -8.51 5.29
N LYS A 58 -14.79 -8.34 3.96
CA LYS A 58 -15.57 -9.27 3.13
C LYS A 58 -14.93 -10.64 2.94
N GLN A 59 -13.62 -10.78 3.07
CA GLN A 59 -12.96 -12.09 3.00
C GLN A 59 -13.26 -13.01 4.20
N ARG A 60 -13.99 -12.51 5.21
CA ARG A 60 -14.32 -13.25 6.43
C ARG A 60 -15.81 -13.66 6.52
N GLU A 61 -16.60 -13.39 5.48
CA GLU A 61 -18.00 -13.84 5.32
C GLU A 61 -18.08 -15.07 4.42
#